data_AF-A0A7J8TVS6-F1
#
_entry.id   AF-A0A7J8TVS6-F1
#
_cell.length_a   1.000
_cell.length_b   1.000
_cell.length_c   1.000
_cell.angle_alpha   90.00
_cell.angle_beta   90.00
_cell.angle_gamma   90.00
#
_symmetry.space_group_name_H-M   'P 1'
#
loop_
_entity.id
_entity.type
_entity.pdbx_description
1 polymer ?
#
loop_
_entity_poly.entity_id
_entity_poly.type
_entity_poly.pdbx_seq_one_letter_code
_entity_poly.pdbx_strand_id
1 'polypeptide(L)'
;HVLLYRWLEESLAAGEKVSEDFYILKVHPEGFDIFDKSLKPKLANRNSSSYDEHSHCKRIKSSHEEIKQTNEEKKGDIETNSVSWASNTEPHSPSSLTNSPEISSTQDKDYSPPDLNKGITEIFGKLVNIYRALGDDRRSFSYYKAIAVVEKLPFKVESADQVKDLPGIGKSMQDHIQEIVTTGKLSKLKQFETDEKVKTITLFGEVWGIGPATALKLYEKGHRTLDDLKNEDSLTNAQVIGLKYFDDIKTRIPRHEAQEMELVLQKVAEDIIPGVSTQSLD
;
A
#
# COMPACT_ATOMS: atom_id res chain seq x y z
N HIS A 1 -23.55 -21.40 7.13
CA HIS A 1 -23.98 -21.92 5.81
C HIS A 1 -22.74 -22.29 5.00
N VAL A 2 -22.75 -23.45 4.34
CA VAL A 2 -21.74 -23.81 3.33
C VAL A 2 -22.42 -23.64 1.97
N LEU A 3 -21.84 -22.82 1.09
CA LEU A 3 -22.28 -22.70 -0.30
C LEU A 3 -21.48 -23.71 -1.13
N LEU A 4 -22.12 -24.78 -1.61
CA LEU A 4 -21.48 -25.69 -2.55
C LEU A 4 -21.43 -25.03 -3.93
N TYR A 5 -20.25 -24.55 -4.30
CA TYR A 5 -19.96 -24.01 -5.63
C TYR A 5 -19.76 -25.14 -6.64
N ARG A 6 -20.80 -25.93 -6.86
CA ARG A 6 -20.78 -27.16 -7.68
C ARG A 6 -20.25 -26.97 -9.11
N TRP A 7 -20.42 -25.78 -9.70
CA TRP A 7 -19.84 -25.42 -10.99
C TRP A 7 -18.30 -25.47 -11.01
N LEU A 8 -17.65 -25.20 -9.87
CA LEU A 8 -16.21 -25.21 -9.69
C LEU A 8 -15.69 -26.64 -9.58
N GLU A 9 -16.39 -27.50 -8.83
CA GLU A 9 -16.10 -28.94 -8.75
C GLU A 9 -16.24 -29.61 -10.14
N GLU A 10 -17.32 -29.30 -10.86
CA GLU A 10 -17.56 -29.86 -12.20
C GLU A 10 -16.59 -29.29 -13.26
N SER A 11 -16.14 -28.02 -13.14
CA SER A 11 -15.07 -27.46 -13.99
C SER A 11 -13.69 -28.03 -13.69
N LEU A 12 -13.34 -28.22 -12.40
CA LEU A 12 -12.07 -28.85 -11.99
C LEU A 12 -12.01 -30.33 -12.41
N ALA A 13 -13.13 -31.04 -12.42
CA ALA A 13 -13.22 -32.41 -12.90
C ALA A 13 -13.18 -32.52 -14.44
N ALA A 14 -13.66 -31.51 -15.17
CA ALA A 14 -13.66 -31.48 -16.63
C ALA A 14 -12.34 -30.98 -17.24
N GLY A 15 -11.58 -30.14 -16.52
CA GLY A 15 -10.35 -29.51 -17.02
C GLY A 15 -10.59 -28.29 -17.94
N GLU A 16 -11.85 -27.96 -18.23
CA GLU A 16 -12.28 -26.81 -19.03
C GLU A 16 -13.30 -25.98 -18.26
N LYS A 17 -13.38 -24.66 -18.50
CA LYS A 17 -14.35 -23.79 -17.81
C LYS A 17 -15.76 -24.03 -18.36
N VAL A 18 -16.65 -24.59 -17.54
CA VAL A 18 -18.08 -24.74 -17.86
C VAL A 18 -18.79 -23.37 -17.78
N SER A 19 -19.79 -23.12 -18.63
CA SER A 19 -20.52 -21.84 -18.60
C SER A 19 -21.40 -21.70 -17.36
N GLU A 20 -21.41 -20.50 -16.78
CA GLU A 20 -22.11 -20.16 -15.54
C GLU A 20 -23.65 -20.16 -15.73
N ASP A 21 -24.12 -19.94 -16.96
CA ASP A 21 -25.54 -19.75 -17.31
C ASP A 21 -26.45 -20.93 -16.94
N PHE A 22 -25.89 -22.12 -16.76
CA PHE A 22 -26.62 -23.34 -16.37
C PHE A 22 -26.81 -23.50 -14.85
N TYR A 23 -26.11 -22.71 -14.03
CA TYR A 23 -26.09 -22.85 -12.56
C TYR A 23 -26.87 -21.73 -11.87
N ILE A 24 -28.17 -21.64 -12.13
CA ILE A 24 -29.05 -20.61 -11.56
C ILE A 24 -29.19 -20.79 -10.03
N LEU A 25 -28.53 -19.91 -9.27
CA LEU A 25 -28.66 -19.81 -7.82
C LEU A 25 -30.03 -19.23 -7.41
N LYS A 26 -31.04 -20.11 -7.31
CA LYS A 26 -32.34 -19.75 -6.72
C LYS A 26 -32.23 -19.61 -5.20
N VAL A 27 -32.08 -18.37 -4.73
CA VAL A 27 -32.30 -18.03 -3.31
C VAL A 27 -33.78 -17.67 -3.13
N HIS A 28 -34.57 -18.61 -2.61
CA HIS A 28 -35.88 -18.31 -2.03
C HIS A 28 -35.74 -18.13 -0.51
N PRO A 29 -36.49 -17.19 0.11
CA PRO A 29 -36.64 -17.17 1.56
C PRO A 29 -37.57 -18.32 2.01
N GLU A 30 -37.13 -19.02 3.06
CA GLU A 30 -37.84 -20.11 3.77
C GLU A 30 -38.03 -21.44 3.00
N GLY A 31 -37.89 -22.57 3.73
CA GLY A 31 -38.22 -23.93 3.27
C GLY A 31 -37.03 -24.88 3.04
N PHE A 32 -37.27 -26.18 3.28
CA PHE A 32 -36.34 -27.30 3.01
C PHE A 32 -36.74 -28.08 1.75
N ASP A 33 -35.77 -28.78 1.17
CA ASP A 33 -35.85 -29.92 0.23
C ASP A 33 -36.79 -29.90 -0.99
N ILE A 34 -36.21 -30.11 -2.19
CA ILE A 34 -36.36 -31.37 -2.95
C ILE A 34 -35.45 -31.35 -4.20
N PHE A 35 -34.93 -32.52 -4.58
CA PHE A 35 -34.16 -32.75 -5.82
C PHE A 35 -35.09 -33.13 -6.98
N ASP A 36 -34.73 -32.78 -8.23
CA ASP A 36 -35.18 -33.55 -9.40
C ASP A 36 -33.99 -33.86 -10.34
N LYS A 37 -34.06 -35.02 -11.01
CA LYS A 37 -33.05 -35.59 -11.91
C LYS A 37 -33.66 -35.83 -13.30
N SER A 38 -33.91 -34.78 -14.08
CA SER A 38 -34.26 -34.96 -15.49
C SER A 38 -33.80 -33.83 -16.41
N LEU A 39 -32.78 -34.11 -17.22
CA LEU A 39 -32.76 -33.98 -18.69
C LEU A 39 -31.29 -33.93 -19.19
N LYS A 40 -30.95 -34.82 -20.12
CA LYS A 40 -29.66 -34.80 -20.83
C LYS A 40 -29.76 -33.94 -22.11
N PRO A 41 -28.67 -33.30 -22.56
CA PRO A 41 -28.71 -32.35 -23.67
C PRO A 41 -29.00 -33.02 -25.02
N LYS A 42 -29.58 -32.25 -25.95
CA LYS A 42 -29.63 -32.56 -27.38
C LYS A 42 -28.87 -31.51 -28.18
N LEU A 43 -27.90 -31.97 -28.96
CA LEU A 43 -27.14 -31.16 -29.91
C LEU A 43 -27.98 -30.91 -31.17
N ALA A 44 -28.12 -29.66 -31.59
CA ALA A 44 -28.67 -29.24 -32.88
C ALA A 44 -28.00 -27.95 -33.34
N ASN A 45 -27.92 -27.71 -34.65
CA ASN A 45 -27.07 -26.68 -35.27
C ASN A 45 -27.82 -25.88 -36.35
N ARG A 46 -27.29 -24.69 -36.66
CA ARG A 46 -27.55 -23.79 -37.80
C ARG A 46 -28.71 -22.76 -37.75
N ASN A 47 -28.26 -21.51 -37.58
CA ASN A 47 -28.38 -20.37 -38.52
C ASN A 47 -29.66 -19.49 -38.57
N SER A 48 -29.39 -18.19 -38.73
CA SER A 48 -30.26 -17.02 -39.01
C SER A 48 -31.29 -16.65 -37.91
N SER A 49 -31.72 -15.38 -37.77
CA SER A 49 -31.53 -14.20 -38.64
C SER A 49 -31.34 -12.88 -37.85
N SER A 50 -30.71 -11.92 -38.53
CA SER A 50 -30.66 -10.45 -38.31
C SER A 50 -31.90 -9.82 -37.66
N TYR A 51 -31.71 -8.82 -36.76
CA TYR A 51 -31.89 -7.38 -37.04
C TYR A 51 -31.36 -6.48 -35.90
N ASP A 52 -31.05 -5.22 -36.22
CA ASP A 52 -30.37 -4.23 -35.37
C ASP A 52 -31.31 -3.44 -34.41
N GLU A 53 -30.76 -2.88 -33.32
CA GLU A 53 -30.82 -1.41 -33.11
C GLU A 53 -29.75 -0.88 -32.12
N HIS A 54 -29.74 0.43 -31.88
CA HIS A 54 -28.60 1.20 -31.33
C HIS A 54 -28.72 1.66 -29.86
N SER A 55 -27.55 1.89 -29.25
CA SER A 55 -27.22 2.97 -28.28
C SER A 55 -28.17 3.31 -27.12
N HIS A 56 -27.66 3.18 -25.88
CA HIS A 56 -27.10 4.34 -25.13
C HIS A 56 -26.69 3.99 -23.67
N CYS A 57 -25.41 4.14 -23.33
CA CYS A 57 -24.99 4.19 -21.92
C CYS A 57 -25.22 5.58 -21.32
N LYS A 58 -26.19 5.73 -20.41
CA LYS A 58 -26.40 6.97 -19.64
C LYS A 58 -25.69 6.93 -18.29
N ARG A 59 -24.68 7.78 -18.14
CA ARG A 59 -23.88 7.97 -16.91
C ARG A 59 -24.61 8.92 -15.97
N ILE A 60 -25.08 8.43 -14.82
CA ILE A 60 -25.73 9.27 -13.80
C ILE A 60 -24.67 9.98 -12.94
N LYS A 61 -24.87 11.28 -12.69
CA LYS A 61 -24.12 12.12 -11.75
C LYS A 61 -25.11 12.76 -10.78
N SER A 62 -24.79 12.76 -9.49
CA SER A 62 -25.42 13.57 -8.43
C SER A 62 -24.46 13.57 -7.24
N SER A 63 -24.32 14.61 -6.42
CA SER A 63 -24.59 16.05 -6.57
C SER A 63 -23.92 16.73 -5.37
N HIS A 64 -23.24 17.86 -5.54
CA HIS A 64 -22.50 18.54 -4.48
C HIS A 64 -22.94 19.99 -4.38
N GLU A 65 -23.28 20.46 -3.18
CA GLU A 65 -23.62 21.88 -2.94
C GLU A 65 -22.35 22.71 -2.63
N GLU A 66 -22.42 24.02 -2.87
CA GLU A 66 -21.32 24.97 -2.72
C GLU A 66 -21.48 25.86 -1.48
N ILE A 67 -20.36 26.28 -0.87
CA ILE A 67 -20.24 27.61 -0.24
C ILE A 67 -18.95 28.25 -0.76
N LYS A 68 -18.96 29.57 -1.02
CA LYS A 68 -17.97 30.31 -1.82
C LYS A 68 -17.19 31.36 -1.02
N GLN A 69 -15.97 31.65 -1.48
CA GLN A 69 -15.32 32.99 -1.49
C GLN A 69 -14.04 32.89 -2.37
N THR A 70 -14.07 33.24 -3.66
CA THR A 70 -13.93 34.60 -4.27
C THR A 70 -12.54 35.23 -4.16
N ASN A 71 -11.84 35.38 -5.29
CA ASN A 71 -10.94 36.49 -5.63
C ASN A 71 -10.53 36.45 -7.11
N GLU A 72 -10.07 37.58 -7.65
CA GLU A 72 -9.70 37.82 -9.06
C GLU A 72 -8.36 38.60 -9.09
N GLU A 73 -7.59 38.73 -10.18
CA GLU A 73 -7.77 38.38 -11.61
C GLU A 73 -6.42 37.77 -12.12
N LYS A 74 -5.81 37.90 -13.32
CA LYS A 74 -6.06 38.62 -14.58
C LYS A 74 -5.47 37.88 -15.80
N LYS A 75 -6.27 37.78 -16.87
CA LYS A 75 -5.96 37.64 -18.32
C LYS A 75 -4.52 37.40 -18.83
N GLY A 76 -4.35 36.45 -19.77
CA GLY A 76 -3.18 36.36 -20.67
C GLY A 76 -3.15 35.13 -21.59
N ASP A 77 -3.75 35.21 -22.78
CA ASP A 77 -3.83 34.12 -23.77
C ASP A 77 -2.61 34.07 -24.72
N ILE A 78 -2.26 32.88 -25.22
CA ILE A 78 -1.60 32.64 -26.53
C ILE A 78 -1.72 31.14 -26.93
N GLU A 79 -1.68 30.87 -28.24
CA GLU A 79 -2.13 29.62 -28.86
C GLU A 79 -1.09 28.47 -28.82
N THR A 80 -1.58 27.23 -28.80
CA THR A 80 -0.77 26.02 -29.09
C THR A 80 -1.29 25.36 -30.36
N ASN A 81 -0.45 25.29 -31.40
CA ASN A 81 -0.84 24.78 -32.72
C ASN A 81 -0.37 23.32 -32.91
N SER A 82 -1.26 22.44 -33.36
CA SER A 82 -0.99 21.00 -33.49
C SER A 82 -0.48 20.63 -34.88
N VAL A 83 0.69 19.98 -34.97
CA VAL A 83 1.05 19.14 -36.13
C VAL A 83 1.71 17.85 -35.64
N SER A 84 1.23 16.72 -36.13
CA SER A 84 1.85 15.40 -35.99
C SER A 84 2.13 14.81 -37.36
N TRP A 85 3.29 14.16 -37.53
CA TRP A 85 3.60 13.22 -38.61
C TRP A 85 4.64 12.21 -38.09
N ALA A 86 4.75 11.04 -38.73
CA ALA A 86 5.36 9.86 -38.12
C ALA A 86 6.25 9.02 -39.08
N SER A 87 7.03 8.14 -38.45
CA SER A 87 7.55 6.86 -38.95
C SER A 87 8.83 6.82 -39.82
N ASN A 88 9.84 6.15 -39.26
CA ASN A 88 10.85 5.28 -39.91
C ASN A 88 11.95 6.00 -40.76
N THR A 89 13.15 5.43 -40.99
CA THR A 89 13.61 4.02 -40.85
C THR A 89 15.11 3.95 -40.49
N GLU A 90 15.54 2.85 -39.86
CA GLU A 90 16.96 2.38 -39.81
C GLU A 90 17.36 1.67 -41.13
N PRO A 91 18.58 1.08 -41.36
CA PRO A 91 19.65 0.71 -40.41
C PRO A 91 21.10 1.05 -40.86
N HIS A 92 22.09 0.59 -40.07
CA HIS A 92 23.36 -0.08 -40.47
C HIS A 92 24.61 0.33 -39.65
N SER A 93 25.51 -0.63 -39.44
CA SER A 93 26.88 -0.45 -38.90
C SER A 93 27.88 -1.27 -39.70
N PRO A 94 29.17 -0.90 -39.69
CA PRO A 94 30.22 -1.89 -39.45
C PRO A 94 31.34 -1.41 -38.49
N SER A 95 32.21 -2.34 -38.13
CA SER A 95 33.19 -2.30 -37.02
C SER A 95 34.58 -1.77 -37.36
N SER A 96 35.36 -1.33 -36.35
CA SER A 96 36.72 -1.87 -36.02
C SER A 96 37.48 -1.11 -34.90
N LEU A 97 37.96 -1.85 -33.87
CA LEU A 97 39.25 -1.69 -33.13
C LEU A 97 39.54 -0.33 -32.38
N THR A 98 40.27 -0.22 -31.24
CA THR A 98 40.99 -1.17 -30.35
C THR A 98 41.29 -0.53 -28.97
N ASN A 99 41.71 -1.37 -28.00
CA ASN A 99 42.46 -1.07 -26.76
C ASN A 99 41.76 -0.42 -25.55
N SER A 100 41.47 -1.27 -24.55
CA SER A 100 41.36 -0.88 -23.14
C SER A 100 42.74 -0.67 -22.48
N PRO A 101 42.78 -0.02 -21.32
CA PRO A 101 43.50 -0.56 -20.17
C PRO A 101 42.54 -1.15 -19.14
N GLU A 102 42.93 -2.26 -18.50
CA GLU A 102 42.16 -2.86 -17.40
C GLU A 102 42.29 -2.03 -16.13
N ILE A 103 41.17 -1.63 -15.52
CA ILE A 103 41.14 -1.23 -14.11
C ILE A 103 40.42 -2.35 -13.37
N SER A 104 41.17 -3.04 -12.50
CA SER A 104 40.66 -4.15 -11.71
C SER A 104 39.53 -3.68 -10.81
N SER A 105 38.34 -4.26 -10.97
CA SER A 105 37.17 -4.00 -10.14
C SER A 105 37.34 -4.66 -8.76
N THR A 106 38.11 -4.03 -7.88
CA THR A 106 38.11 -4.36 -6.45
C THR A 106 36.69 -4.22 -5.92
N GLN A 107 36.19 -5.23 -5.21
CA GLN A 107 34.89 -5.14 -4.55
C GLN A 107 34.98 -4.14 -3.40
N ASP A 108 34.44 -2.94 -3.60
CA ASP A 108 34.21 -2.01 -2.50
C ASP A 108 33.24 -2.63 -1.50
N LYS A 109 33.63 -2.65 -0.24
CA LYS A 109 32.72 -2.94 0.87
C LYS A 109 31.80 -1.73 1.02
N ASP A 110 30.52 -1.96 1.31
CA ASP A 110 29.54 -0.90 1.56
C ASP A 110 29.99 0.04 2.69
N TYR A 111 30.68 1.12 2.31
CA TYR A 111 30.99 2.22 3.21
C TYR A 111 29.74 3.10 3.32
N SER A 112 28.86 2.74 4.24
CA SER A 112 27.76 3.60 4.66
C SER A 112 28.30 4.58 5.72
N PRO A 113 28.55 5.87 5.38
CA PRO A 113 29.01 6.84 6.35
C PRO A 113 27.94 7.06 7.44
N PRO A 114 28.32 7.37 8.70
CA PRO A 114 27.35 7.65 9.75
C PRO A 114 26.48 8.86 9.41
N ASP A 115 25.16 8.74 9.55
CA ASP A 115 24.22 9.87 9.41
C ASP A 115 24.64 11.03 10.33
N LEU A 116 25.06 12.14 9.72
CA LEU A 116 25.46 13.38 10.38
C LEU A 116 24.27 14.28 10.77
N ASN A 117 23.07 13.91 10.30
CA ASN A 117 21.85 14.70 10.35
C ASN A 117 20.73 14.04 11.18
N LYS A 118 21.10 13.11 12.08
CA LYS A 118 20.17 12.33 12.94
C LYS A 118 19.04 13.14 13.60
N GLY A 119 19.35 14.34 14.09
CA GLY A 119 18.33 15.23 14.68
C GLY A 119 17.20 15.64 13.72
N ILE A 120 17.46 15.65 12.40
CA ILE A 120 16.46 15.87 11.35
C ILE A 120 15.79 14.53 10.98
N THR A 121 16.57 13.48 10.72
CA THR A 121 16.06 12.19 10.22
C THR A 121 15.18 11.48 11.26
N GLU A 122 15.49 11.55 12.56
CA GLU A 122 14.66 11.03 13.65
C GLU A 122 13.32 11.79 13.77
N ILE A 123 13.34 13.13 13.69
CA ILE A 123 12.12 13.95 13.76
C ILE A 123 11.23 13.70 12.55
N PHE A 124 11.82 13.59 11.35
CA PHE A 124 11.08 13.23 10.14
C PHE A 124 10.57 11.78 10.21
N GLY A 125 11.32 10.84 10.78
CA GLY A 125 10.89 9.45 10.99
C GLY A 125 9.65 9.34 11.88
N LYS A 126 9.61 10.12 12.98
CA LYS A 126 8.40 10.26 13.81
C LYS A 126 7.21 10.78 13.01
N LEU A 127 7.42 11.79 12.15
CA LEU A 127 6.35 12.27 11.26
C LEU A 127 5.91 11.23 10.21
N VAL A 128 6.82 10.44 9.63
CA VAL A 128 6.47 9.34 8.70
C VAL A 128 5.50 8.38 9.39
N ASN A 129 5.80 7.96 10.62
CA ASN A 129 4.98 7.02 11.37
C ASN A 129 3.61 7.61 11.73
N ILE A 130 3.56 8.86 12.21
CA ILE A 130 2.30 9.55 12.54
C ILE A 130 1.44 9.76 11.29
N TYR A 131 2.01 10.21 10.17
CA TYR A 131 1.25 10.40 8.93
C TYR A 131 0.75 9.08 8.34
N ARG A 132 1.50 7.98 8.47
CA ARG A 132 1.02 6.62 8.13
C ARG A 132 -0.16 6.19 8.99
N ALA A 133 -0.06 6.34 10.32
CA ALA A 133 -1.16 6.02 11.24
C ALA A 133 -2.44 6.83 10.95
N LEU A 134 -2.28 8.08 10.49
CA LEU A 134 -3.38 8.95 10.05
C LEU A 134 -3.88 8.67 8.61
N GLY A 135 -3.26 7.75 7.86
CA GLY A 135 -3.64 7.43 6.48
C GLY A 135 -3.23 8.47 5.44
N ASP A 136 -2.26 9.34 5.74
CA ASP A 136 -1.70 10.32 4.82
C ASP A 136 -0.39 9.83 4.21
N ASP A 137 -0.52 8.83 3.34
CA ASP A 137 0.60 8.22 2.64
C ASP A 137 1.41 9.27 1.86
N ARG A 138 0.75 10.26 1.25
CA ARG A 138 1.41 11.29 0.44
C ARG A 138 2.32 12.18 1.28
N ARG A 139 1.89 12.64 2.46
CA ARG A 139 2.77 13.38 3.38
C ARG A 139 3.86 12.47 3.94
N SER A 140 3.52 11.25 4.39
CA SER A 140 4.53 10.32 4.94
C SER A 140 5.64 10.00 3.92
N PHE A 141 5.29 9.76 2.66
CA PHE A 141 6.23 9.44 1.59
C PHE A 141 7.13 10.63 1.23
N SER A 142 6.65 11.85 1.43
CA SER A 142 7.43 13.08 1.25
C SER A 142 8.52 13.19 2.32
N TYR A 143 8.19 12.98 3.60
CA TYR A 143 9.20 12.92 4.67
C TYR A 143 10.16 11.73 4.50
N TYR A 144 9.65 10.56 4.12
CA TYR A 144 10.46 9.37 3.85
C TYR A 144 11.52 9.62 2.76
N LYS A 145 11.13 10.28 1.65
CA LYS A 145 12.09 10.71 0.61
C LYS A 145 13.09 11.74 1.12
N ALA A 146 12.67 12.70 1.96
CA ALA A 146 13.58 13.68 2.53
C ALA A 146 14.61 13.03 3.47
N ILE A 147 14.22 12.05 4.29
CA ILE A 147 15.13 11.27 5.15
C ILE A 147 16.23 10.61 4.30
N ALA A 148 15.83 9.82 3.29
CA ALA A 148 16.76 9.05 2.45
C ALA A 148 17.75 9.91 1.62
N VAL A 149 17.53 11.23 1.57
CA VAL A 149 18.46 12.22 1.00
C VAL A 149 19.32 12.87 2.09
N VAL A 150 18.72 13.35 3.18
CA VAL A 150 19.40 14.04 4.29
C VAL A 150 20.37 13.12 5.05
N GLU A 151 20.01 11.85 5.23
CA GLU A 151 20.83 10.79 5.83
C GLU A 151 22.15 10.56 5.07
N LYS A 152 22.15 10.82 3.74
CA LYS A 152 23.28 10.56 2.84
C LYS A 152 24.15 11.79 2.58
N LEU A 153 23.88 12.92 3.23
CA LEU A 153 24.69 14.13 3.05
C LEU A 153 26.05 13.98 3.76
N PRO A 154 27.18 14.26 3.08
CA PRO A 154 28.52 14.16 3.67
C PRO A 154 28.85 15.33 4.61
N PHE A 155 27.85 16.14 4.98
CA PHE A 155 27.96 17.27 5.88
C PHE A 155 26.70 17.37 6.77
N LYS A 156 26.85 18.02 7.92
CA LYS A 156 25.74 18.38 8.79
C LYS A 156 25.03 19.62 8.24
N VAL A 157 23.70 19.58 8.15
CA VAL A 157 22.89 20.72 7.69
C VAL A 157 22.78 21.80 8.78
N GLU A 158 23.12 23.02 8.40
CA GLU A 158 23.11 24.24 9.23
C GLU A 158 22.22 25.35 8.65
N SER A 159 21.76 25.21 7.39
CA SER A 159 20.73 26.07 6.80
C SER A 159 19.90 25.31 5.76
N ALA A 160 18.61 25.65 5.64
CA ALA A 160 17.75 25.13 4.59
C ALA A 160 18.24 25.46 3.17
N ASP A 161 19.05 26.51 3.00
CA ASP A 161 19.70 26.83 1.72
C ASP A 161 20.63 25.72 1.20
N GLN A 162 21.20 24.90 2.09
CA GLN A 162 22.09 23.78 1.72
C GLN A 162 21.33 22.58 1.14
N VAL A 163 20.00 22.55 1.28
CA VAL A 163 19.16 21.41 0.90
C VAL A 163 18.02 21.76 -0.07
N LYS A 164 17.85 23.04 -0.41
CA LYS A 164 16.71 23.54 -1.20
C LYS A 164 16.62 22.99 -2.62
N ASP A 165 17.76 22.71 -3.24
CA ASP A 165 17.89 22.24 -4.62
C ASP A 165 17.94 20.70 -4.71
N LEU A 166 17.81 19.99 -3.58
CA LEU A 166 17.88 18.54 -3.52
C LEU A 166 16.55 17.87 -3.89
N PRO A 167 16.58 16.76 -4.65
CA PRO A 167 15.36 16.08 -5.12
C PRO A 167 14.51 15.58 -3.95
N GLY A 168 13.23 15.98 -3.93
CA GLY A 168 12.27 15.62 -2.88
C GLY A 168 12.18 16.60 -1.71
N ILE A 169 13.13 17.54 -1.55
CA ILE A 169 13.12 18.53 -0.46
C ILE A 169 12.43 19.82 -0.92
N GLY A 170 11.11 19.73 -1.11
CA GLY A 170 10.27 20.88 -1.44
C GLY A 170 10.13 21.89 -0.29
N LYS A 171 9.62 23.10 -0.57
CA LYS A 171 9.59 24.25 0.35
C LYS A 171 9.17 23.93 1.80
N SER A 172 8.08 23.20 2.02
CA SER A 172 7.65 22.82 3.38
C SER A 172 8.68 21.95 4.13
N MET A 173 9.47 21.13 3.44
CA MET A 173 10.56 20.36 4.07
C MET A 173 11.73 21.27 4.42
N GLN A 174 12.05 22.24 3.55
CA GLN A 174 13.07 23.26 3.79
C GLN A 174 12.72 24.09 5.04
N ASP A 175 11.46 24.53 5.17
CA ASP A 175 10.97 25.29 6.33
C ASP A 175 11.05 24.48 7.63
N HIS A 176 10.66 23.20 7.60
CA HIS A 176 10.80 22.30 8.75
C HIS A 176 12.27 22.00 9.11
N ILE A 177 13.16 21.86 8.12
CA ILE A 177 14.61 21.71 8.35
C ILE A 177 15.17 22.97 9.01
N GLN A 178 14.78 24.17 8.56
CA GLN A 178 15.20 25.41 9.19
C GLN A 178 14.73 25.50 10.65
N GLU A 179 13.48 25.10 10.95
CA GLU A 179 12.96 25.07 12.33
C GLU A 179 13.76 24.09 13.22
N ILE A 180 14.03 22.88 12.71
CA ILE A 180 14.79 21.84 13.44
C ILE A 180 16.22 22.29 13.70
N VAL A 181 16.91 22.85 12.70
CA VAL A 181 18.29 23.32 12.86
C VAL A 181 18.36 24.52 13.81
N THR A 182 17.40 25.43 13.76
CA THR A 182 17.38 26.65 14.59
C THR A 182 16.96 26.37 16.04
N THR A 183 16.09 25.38 16.30
CA THR A 183 15.47 25.16 17.62
C THR A 183 15.73 23.79 18.25
N GLY A 184 16.35 22.86 17.51
CA GLY A 184 16.50 21.45 17.87
C GLY A 184 15.19 20.65 17.90
N LYS A 185 14.06 21.22 17.47
CA LYS A 185 12.70 20.68 17.62
C LYS A 185 11.83 21.07 16.42
N LEU A 186 10.64 20.45 16.32
CA LEU A 186 9.67 20.77 15.28
C LEU A 186 8.28 20.97 15.90
N SER A 187 7.70 22.15 15.72
CA SER A 187 6.41 22.51 16.32
C SER A 187 5.25 21.71 15.73
N LYS A 188 5.38 21.25 14.48
CA LYS A 188 4.40 20.34 13.87
C LYS A 188 4.37 18.96 14.55
N LEU A 189 5.53 18.45 14.97
CA LEU A 189 5.61 17.20 15.74
C LEU A 189 5.01 17.40 17.15
N LYS A 190 5.35 18.50 17.84
CA LYS A 190 4.74 18.84 19.15
C LYS A 190 3.22 18.93 19.09
N GLN A 191 2.65 19.47 18.00
CA GLN A 191 1.20 19.53 17.82
C GLN A 191 0.58 18.12 17.86
N PHE A 192 1.17 17.17 17.13
CA PHE A 192 0.76 15.76 17.14
C PHE A 192 1.01 15.07 18.50
N GLU A 193 2.08 15.42 19.20
CA GLU A 193 2.36 14.99 20.58
C GLU A 193 1.38 15.60 21.62
N THR A 194 0.60 16.63 21.24
CA THR A 194 -0.49 17.18 22.08
C THR A 194 -1.89 16.67 21.70
N ASP A 195 -2.17 16.50 20.41
CA ASP A 195 -3.50 16.20 19.85
C ASP A 195 -4.03 14.82 20.27
N GLU A 196 -5.18 14.81 20.96
CA GLU A 196 -5.88 13.59 21.41
C GLU A 196 -6.28 12.67 20.25
N LYS A 197 -6.77 13.22 19.14
CA LYS A 197 -7.18 12.43 17.97
C LYS A 197 -6.00 11.73 17.34
N VAL A 198 -4.86 12.41 17.24
CA VAL A 198 -3.63 11.82 16.67
C VAL A 198 -3.06 10.75 17.59
N LYS A 199 -3.08 10.96 18.91
CA LYS A 199 -2.68 9.96 19.90
C LYS A 199 -3.52 8.69 19.81
N THR A 200 -4.85 8.81 19.89
CA THR A 200 -5.75 7.65 19.87
C THR A 200 -5.68 6.90 18.53
N ILE A 201 -5.67 7.60 17.39
CA ILE A 201 -5.55 6.94 16.08
C ILE A 201 -4.20 6.23 15.94
N THR A 202 -3.12 6.81 16.46
CA THR A 202 -1.80 6.16 16.49
C THR A 202 -1.79 4.92 17.38
N LEU A 203 -2.30 5.03 18.61
CA LEU A 203 -2.43 3.91 19.56
C LEU A 203 -3.25 2.75 18.98
N PHE A 204 -4.37 3.05 18.33
CA PHE A 204 -5.20 2.04 17.68
C PHE A 204 -4.49 1.43 16.46
N GLY A 205 -3.71 2.22 15.71
CA GLY A 205 -2.91 1.75 14.57
C GLY A 205 -1.68 0.90 14.94
N GLU A 206 -1.29 0.82 16.22
CA GLU A 206 -0.29 -0.15 16.70
C GLU A 206 -0.87 -1.57 16.85
N VAL A 207 -2.19 -1.72 16.90
CA VAL A 207 -2.87 -3.02 17.09
C VAL A 207 -2.88 -3.80 15.77
N TRP A 208 -2.42 -5.05 15.80
CA TRP A 208 -2.40 -5.90 14.61
C TRP A 208 -3.80 -6.04 13.99
N GLY A 209 -3.89 -5.75 12.68
CA GLY A 209 -5.14 -5.75 11.92
C GLY A 209 -5.94 -4.44 11.93
N ILE A 210 -5.57 -3.42 12.74
CA ILE A 210 -6.23 -2.11 12.73
C ILE A 210 -5.45 -1.13 11.83
N GLY A 211 -5.96 -0.92 10.60
CA GLY A 211 -5.44 0.12 9.70
C GLY A 211 -6.02 1.52 9.99
N PRO A 212 -5.47 2.59 9.39
CA PRO A 212 -5.87 3.98 9.64
C PRO A 212 -7.37 4.26 9.51
N ALA A 213 -8.02 3.68 8.49
CA ALA A 213 -9.46 3.82 8.26
C ALA A 213 -10.32 3.11 9.33
N THR A 214 -9.77 2.11 10.03
CA THR A 214 -10.43 1.46 11.17
C THR A 214 -10.16 2.25 12.46
N ALA A 215 -8.91 2.64 12.71
CA ALA A 215 -8.54 3.48 13.84
C ALA A 215 -9.35 4.80 13.90
N LEU A 216 -9.55 5.45 12.75
CA LEU A 216 -10.40 6.64 12.63
C LEU A 216 -11.87 6.35 12.99
N LYS A 217 -12.47 5.26 12.49
CA LYS A 217 -13.85 4.86 12.81
C LYS A 217 -14.03 4.55 14.30
N LEU A 218 -13.03 3.93 14.94
CA LEU A 218 -13.05 3.65 16.38
C LEU A 218 -12.97 4.94 17.20
N TYR A 219 -12.14 5.90 16.79
CA TYR A 219 -12.11 7.24 17.40
C TYR A 219 -13.45 7.98 17.24
N GLU A 220 -14.08 7.90 16.06
CA GLU A 220 -15.36 8.53 15.74
C GLU A 220 -16.54 7.90 16.48
N LYS A 221 -16.45 6.62 16.84
CA LYS A 221 -17.37 5.94 17.78
C LYS A 221 -17.24 6.41 19.24
N GLY A 222 -16.18 7.13 19.58
CA GLY A 222 -15.92 7.65 20.93
C GLY A 222 -14.83 6.92 21.72
N HIS A 223 -14.27 5.81 21.20
CA HIS A 223 -13.21 5.06 21.87
C HIS A 223 -11.92 5.88 21.96
N ARG A 224 -11.19 5.74 23.06
CA ARG A 224 -9.92 6.44 23.38
C ARG A 224 -8.82 5.53 23.90
N THR A 225 -9.16 4.40 24.51
CA THR A 225 -8.22 3.43 25.11
C THR A 225 -8.32 2.06 24.42
N LEU A 226 -7.32 1.20 24.63
CA LEU A 226 -7.36 -0.19 24.16
C LEU A 226 -8.33 -1.07 24.97
N ASP A 227 -8.73 -0.66 26.18
CA ASP A 227 -9.74 -1.36 26.98
C ASP A 227 -11.14 -1.14 26.43
N ASP A 228 -11.44 0.06 25.90
CA ASP A 228 -12.72 0.37 25.26
C ASP A 228 -13.00 -0.61 24.10
N LEU A 229 -11.94 -0.94 23.35
CA LEU A 229 -11.99 -1.85 22.21
C LEU A 229 -12.26 -3.32 22.57
N LYS A 230 -12.10 -3.73 23.84
CA LYS A 230 -12.36 -5.11 24.29
C LYS A 230 -13.85 -5.47 24.26
N ASN A 231 -14.73 -4.48 24.18
CA ASN A 231 -16.19 -4.63 24.12
C ASN A 231 -16.79 -4.19 22.77
N GLU A 232 -15.96 -4.07 21.72
CA GLU A 232 -16.37 -3.53 20.42
C GLU A 232 -16.71 -4.66 19.41
N ASP A 233 -18.01 -4.98 19.31
CA ASP A 233 -18.53 -6.09 18.48
C ASP A 233 -18.22 -5.98 16.97
N SER A 234 -17.82 -4.81 16.45
CA SER A 234 -17.45 -4.65 15.03
C SER A 234 -15.99 -5.01 14.69
N LEU A 235 -15.20 -5.45 15.68
CA LEU A 235 -13.85 -5.95 15.43
C LEU A 235 -13.85 -7.31 14.73
N THR A 236 -12.95 -7.47 13.77
CA THR A 236 -12.67 -8.77 13.14
C THR A 236 -11.89 -9.68 14.08
N ASN A 237 -12.01 -11.00 13.91
CA ASN A 237 -11.25 -11.98 14.71
C ASN A 237 -9.73 -11.72 14.72
N ALA A 238 -9.16 -11.21 13.61
CA ALA A 238 -7.76 -10.80 13.56
C ALA A 238 -7.45 -9.65 14.53
N GLN A 239 -8.30 -8.62 14.57
CA GLN A 239 -8.14 -7.47 15.47
C GLN A 239 -8.36 -7.86 16.94
N VAL A 240 -9.28 -8.79 17.23
CA VAL A 240 -9.47 -9.35 18.58
C VAL A 240 -8.23 -10.12 19.05
N ILE A 241 -7.59 -10.90 18.16
CA ILE A 241 -6.30 -11.55 18.43
C ILE A 241 -5.20 -10.51 18.63
N GLY A 242 -5.16 -9.46 17.79
CA GLY A 242 -4.20 -8.35 17.89
C GLY A 242 -4.31 -7.54 19.17
N LEU A 243 -5.51 -7.38 19.73
CA LEU A 243 -5.71 -6.79 21.06
C LEU A 243 -5.30 -7.74 22.18
N LYS A 244 -5.62 -9.04 22.05
CA LYS A 244 -5.34 -10.05 23.09
C LYS A 244 -3.84 -10.21 23.35
N TYR A 245 -3.02 -10.17 22.29
CA TYR A 245 -1.57 -10.33 22.36
C TYR A 245 -0.83 -9.03 22.02
N PHE A 246 -1.45 -7.87 22.29
CA PHE A 246 -0.92 -6.56 21.91
C PHE A 246 0.50 -6.32 22.45
N ASP A 247 0.70 -6.54 23.75
CA ASP A 247 2.00 -6.31 24.40
C ASP A 247 3.06 -7.28 23.89
N ASP A 248 2.72 -8.56 23.73
CA ASP A 248 3.61 -9.61 23.19
C ASP A 248 4.08 -9.26 21.76
N ILE A 249 3.14 -8.95 20.86
CA ILE A 249 3.39 -8.59 19.46
C ILE A 249 4.21 -7.29 19.36
N LYS A 250 4.09 -6.40 20.35
CA LYS A 250 4.85 -5.14 20.44
C LYS A 250 6.28 -5.34 20.97
N THR A 251 6.60 -6.49 21.57
CA THR A 251 8.00 -6.81 21.92
C THR A 251 8.82 -7.15 20.67
N ARG A 252 10.15 -6.98 20.78
CA ARG A 252 11.08 -7.42 19.73
C ARG A 252 11.41 -8.89 19.92
N ILE A 253 11.00 -9.73 18.96
CA ILE A 253 11.35 -11.16 18.91
C ILE A 253 12.87 -11.35 19.08
N PRO A 254 13.32 -12.09 20.12
CA PRO A 254 14.72 -12.49 20.28
C PRO A 254 15.21 -13.41 19.15
N ARG A 255 16.49 -13.29 18.78
CA ARG A 255 17.08 -14.14 17.72
C ARG A 255 17.02 -15.65 18.03
N HIS A 256 16.98 -16.06 19.30
CA HIS A 256 16.86 -17.48 19.66
C HIS A 256 15.44 -18.02 19.42
N GLU A 257 14.39 -17.29 19.80
CA GLU A 257 13.00 -17.65 19.48
C GLU A 257 12.79 -17.77 17.96
N ALA A 258 13.37 -16.84 17.18
CA ALA A 258 13.33 -16.91 15.72
C ALA A 258 14.02 -18.17 15.15
N GLN A 259 15.14 -18.62 15.76
CA GLN A 259 15.83 -19.86 15.38
C GLN A 259 15.03 -21.11 15.78
N GLU A 260 14.38 -21.10 16.95
CA GLU A 260 13.48 -22.20 17.36
C GLU A 260 12.27 -22.30 16.42
N MET A 261 11.70 -21.17 15.99
CA MET A 261 10.65 -21.13 14.97
C MET A 261 11.12 -21.68 13.61
N GLU A 262 12.34 -21.34 13.18
CA GLU A 262 12.93 -21.86 11.93
C GLU A 262 13.12 -23.38 11.99
N LEU A 263 13.59 -23.95 13.11
CA LEU A 263 13.72 -25.39 13.30
C LEU A 263 12.37 -26.12 13.25
N VAL A 264 11.31 -25.53 13.82
CA VAL A 264 9.94 -26.07 13.73
C VAL A 264 9.41 -26.02 12.30
N LEU A 265 9.65 -24.91 11.59
CA LEU A 265 9.24 -24.75 10.19
C LEU A 265 9.98 -25.71 9.25
N GLN A 266 11.30 -25.85 9.38
CA GLN A 266 12.11 -26.78 8.59
C GLN A 266 11.59 -28.21 8.73
N LYS A 267 11.33 -28.67 9.97
CA LYS A 267 10.81 -30.01 10.22
C LYS A 267 9.44 -30.24 9.56
N VAL A 268 8.50 -29.31 9.74
CA VAL A 268 7.16 -29.42 9.13
C VAL A 268 7.24 -29.34 7.61
N ALA A 269 8.21 -28.61 7.05
CA ALA A 269 8.44 -28.55 5.61
C ALA A 269 9.00 -29.87 5.08
N GLU A 270 9.97 -30.50 5.76
CA GLU A 270 10.51 -31.82 5.42
C GLU A 270 9.43 -32.92 5.47
N ASP A 271 8.55 -32.89 6.48
CA ASP A 271 7.43 -33.83 6.63
C ASP A 271 6.42 -33.76 5.44
N ILE A 272 6.35 -32.63 4.73
CA ILE A 272 5.46 -32.41 3.57
C ILE A 272 6.21 -32.60 2.24
N ILE A 273 7.44 -32.12 2.13
CA ILE A 273 8.30 -32.18 0.93
C ILE A 273 9.73 -32.59 1.35
N PRO A 274 10.07 -33.88 1.27
CA PRO A 274 11.41 -34.36 1.64
C PRO A 274 12.52 -33.65 0.84
N GLY A 275 13.49 -33.07 1.56
CA GLY A 275 14.64 -32.37 0.97
C GLY A 275 14.42 -30.88 0.67
N VAL A 276 13.31 -30.28 1.11
CA VAL A 276 13.15 -28.82 1.14
C VAL A 276 14.02 -28.18 2.23
N SER A 277 14.43 -26.92 2.02
CA SER A 277 15.10 -26.11 3.04
C SER A 277 14.43 -24.75 3.22
N THR A 278 14.13 -24.39 4.47
CA THR A 278 13.80 -23.03 4.89
C THR A 278 15.07 -22.21 5.08
N GLN A 279 14.99 -20.91 4.83
CA GLN A 279 16.05 -19.95 5.14
C GLN A 279 15.41 -18.65 5.65
N SER A 280 15.81 -18.24 6.85
CA SER A 280 15.60 -16.88 7.32
C SER A 280 16.46 -15.88 6.55
N LEU A 281 15.98 -14.65 6.40
CA LEU A 281 16.75 -13.51 5.89
C LEU A 281 17.19 -12.67 7.10
N ASP A 282 18.50 -12.51 7.28
CA ASP A 282 19.12 -11.96 8.50
C ASP A 282 18.86 -10.46 8.76
#